data_AF-A0A7L3HN55-F1
#
_entry.id   AF-A0A7L3HN55-F1
#
_cell.length_a   1.000
_cell.length_b   1.000
_cell.length_c   1.000
_cell.angle_alpha   90.00
_cell.angle_beta   90.00
_cell.angle_gamma   90.00
#
_symmetry.space_group_name_H-M   'P 1'
#
loop_
_entity.id
_entity.type
_entity.pdbx_description
1 polymer ?
#
loop_
_entity_poly.entity_id
_entity_poly.type
_entity_poly.pdbx_seq_one_letter_code
_entity_poly.pdbx_strand_id
1 'polypeptide(L)' 'AVPQTCLERLRRRARQEEGGIQLGYLQQLHAQHEHWLVDRTTEIHFAEARRAPVLVLDVDKDFEHDVAVQGILMAQVG' A
#
# COMPACT_ATOMS: atom_id res chain seq x y z
N ALA A 1 0.11 4.36 -0.90
CA ALA A 1 0.95 4.76 -2.06
C ALA A 1 0.19 4.51 -3.34
N VAL A 2 0.26 5.44 -4.29
CA VAL A 2 -0.41 5.36 -5.58
C VAL A 2 0.24 4.28 -6.48
N PRO A 3 -0.52 3.71 -7.44
CA PRO A 3 -0.05 2.64 -8.32
C PRO A 3 1.26 2.96 -9.07
N GLN A 4 1.47 4.23 -9.44
CA GLN A 4 2.67 4.71 -10.13
C GLN A 4 3.92 4.56 -9.26
N THR A 5 3.85 5.03 -8.00
CA THR A 5 4.91 4.84 -7.00
C THR A 5 5.23 3.36 -6.81
N CYS A 6 4.21 2.50 -6.75
CA CYS A 6 4.40 1.05 -6.64
C CYS A 6 5.10 0.48 -7.88
N LEU A 7 4.71 0.89 -9.09
CA LEU A 7 5.33 0.43 -10.33
C LEU A 7 6.80 0.82 -10.43
N GLU A 8 7.15 2.05 -10.04
CA GLU A 8 8.54 2.52 -9.98
C GLU A 8 9.36 1.68 -9.01
N ARG A 9 8.80 1.37 -7.82
CA ARG A 9 9.45 0.50 -6.83
C ARG A 9 9.65 -0.93 -7.33
N LEU A 10 8.67 -1.51 -8.04
CA LEU A 10 8.83 -2.83 -8.66
C LEU A 10 9.95 -2.82 -9.70
N ARG A 11 9.98 -1.81 -10.57
CA ARG A 11 11.04 -1.66 -11.60
C ARG A 11 12.43 -1.50 -10.97
N ARG A 12 12.56 -0.68 -9.92
CA ARG A 12 13.82 -0.49 -9.18
C ARG A 12 14.31 -1.79 -8.55
N ARG A 13 13.40 -2.63 -8.05
CA ARG A 13 13.73 -3.94 -7.48
C ARG A 13 14.18 -4.96 -8.52
N ALA A 14 13.68 -4.84 -9.76
CA ALA A 14 14.07 -5.64 -10.92
C ALA A 14 13.94 -7.17 -10.72
N ARG A 15 12.87 -7.62 -10.04
CA ARG A 15 12.56 -9.06 -9.97
C ARG A 15 12.06 -9.55 -11.32
N GLN A 16 12.62 -10.65 -11.80
CA GLN A 16 12.33 -11.18 -13.13
C GLN A 16 10.85 -11.53 -13.29
N GLU A 17 10.22 -12.08 -12.25
CA GLU A 17 8.82 -12.49 -12.23
C GLU A 17 7.86 -11.30 -12.26
N GLU A 18 8.27 -10.15 -11.72
CA GLU A 18 7.49 -8.91 -11.66
C GLU A 18 7.62 -8.08 -12.96
N GLY A 19 8.52 -8.46 -13.88
CA GLY A 19 8.86 -7.67 -15.08
C GLY A 19 7.72 -7.48 -16.09
N GLY A 20 6.72 -8.36 -16.08
CA GLY A 20 5.53 -8.25 -16.93
C GLY A 20 4.37 -7.43 -16.33
N ILE A 21 4.49 -6.98 -15.08
CA ILE A 21 3.40 -6.28 -14.38
C ILE A 21 3.16 -4.91 -15.00
N GLN A 22 1.91 -4.66 -15.40
CA GLN A 22 1.48 -3.38 -15.98
C GLN A 22 0.80 -2.50 -14.93
N LEU A 23 0.80 -1.18 -15.17
CA LEU A 23 0.14 -0.20 -14.29
C LEU A 23 -1.32 -0.54 -14.01
N GLY A 24 -2.06 -1.00 -15.03
CA GLY A 24 -3.47 -1.37 -14.89
C GLY A 24 -3.71 -2.47 -13.85
N TYR A 25 -2.78 -3.42 -13.73
CA TYR A 25 -2.87 -4.46 -12.70
C TYR A 25 -2.71 -3.86 -11.29
N LEU A 26 -1.75 -2.95 -11.11
CA LEU A 26 -1.54 -2.27 -9.84
C LEU A 26 -2.71 -1.34 -9.47
N GLN A 27 -3.36 -0.72 -10.45
CA GLN A 27 -4.58 0.07 -10.22
C GLN A 27 -5.73 -0.80 -9.70
N GLN A 28 -5.90 -2.01 -10.24
CA GLN A 28 -6.90 -2.96 -9.75
C GLN A 28 -6.60 -3.39 -8.30
N LEU A 29 -5.35 -3.76 -8.01
CA LEU A 29 -4.94 -4.12 -6.66
C LEU A 29 -5.10 -2.96 -5.68
N HIS A 30 -4.75 -1.73 -6.09
CA HIS A 30 -4.92 -0.55 -5.26
C HIS A 30 -6.39 -0.32 -4.90
N ALA A 31 -7.30 -0.38 -5.89
CA ALA A 31 -8.74 -0.25 -5.64
C ALA A 31 -9.27 -1.32 -4.67
N GLN A 32 -8.76 -2.56 -4.75
CA GLN A 32 -9.12 -3.60 -3.78
C GLN A 32 -8.67 -3.26 -2.35
N HIS A 33 -7.47 -2.71 -2.18
CA HIS A 33 -6.99 -2.29 -0.86
C HIS A 33 -7.79 -1.11 -0.30
N GLU A 34 -8.10 -0.11 -1.12
CA GLU A 34 -8.92 1.04 -0.70
C GLU A 34 -10.33 0.59 -0.28
N HIS A 35 -11.01 -0.20 -1.13
CA HIS A 35 -12.34 -0.73 -0.82
C HIS A 35 -12.37 -1.60 0.43
N TRP A 36 -11.31 -2.37 0.70
CA TRP A 36 -11.26 -3.26 1.85
C TRP A 36 -10.88 -2.53 3.14
N LEU A 37 -9.73 -1.83 3.13
CA LEU A 37 -9.09 -1.34 4.35
C LEU A 37 -9.54 0.07 4.73
N VAL A 38 -9.87 0.92 3.74
CA VAL A 38 -10.19 2.34 3.91
C VAL A 38 -11.70 2.57 3.85
N ASP A 39 -12.32 2.30 2.70
CA ASP A 39 -13.75 2.57 2.48
C ASP A 39 -14.66 1.54 3.16
N ARG A 40 -14.12 0.36 3.51
CA ARG A 40 -14.84 -0.75 4.16
C ARG A 40 -16.08 -1.21 3.38
N THR A 41 -16.04 -1.11 2.05
CA THR A 41 -17.12 -1.49 1.13
C THR A 41 -17.00 -2.92 0.61
N THR A 42 -15.83 -3.55 0.75
CA THR A 42 -15.66 -4.97 0.42
C THR A 42 -16.42 -5.83 1.41
N GLU A 43 -17.24 -6.76 0.89
CA GLU A 43 -17.94 -7.73 1.72
C GLU A 43 -16.95 -8.73 2.33
N ILE A 44 -16.90 -8.78 3.68
CA ILE A 44 -16.03 -9.68 4.43
C ILE A 44 -16.91 -10.57 5.31
N HIS A 45 -16.83 -11.88 5.09
CA HIS A 45 -17.65 -12.87 5.81
C HIS A 45 -17.08 -13.27 7.19
N PHE A 46 -15.98 -12.65 7.62
CA PHE A 46 -15.36 -12.83 8.93
C PHE A 46 -15.54 -11.56 9.77
N ALA A 47 -16.34 -11.64 10.82
CA ALA A 47 -16.83 -10.47 11.56
C ALA A 47 -15.71 -9.70 12.27
N GLU A 48 -14.70 -10.42 12.75
CA GLU A 48 -13.55 -9.89 13.45
C GLU A 48 -12.65 -9.09 12.50
N ALA A 49 -12.36 -9.60 11.30
CA ALA A 49 -11.61 -8.86 10.29
C ALA A 49 -12.34 -7.59 9.85
N ARG A 50 -13.68 -7.63 9.73
CA ARG A 50 -14.48 -6.45 9.38
C ARG A 50 -14.33 -5.32 10.40
N ARG A 51 -14.10 -5.64 11.68
CA ARG A 51 -13.98 -4.66 12.78
C ARG A 51 -12.55 -4.32 13.17
N ALA A 52 -11.56 -5.01 12.61
CA ALA A 52 -10.17 -4.79 12.95
C ALA A 52 -9.78 -3.31 12.69
N PRO A 53 -9.09 -2.64 13.64
CA PRO A 53 -8.57 -1.30 13.42
C PRO A 53 -7.50 -1.35 12.32
N VAL A 54 -7.46 -0.31 11.48
CA VAL A 54 -6.48 -0.18 10.39
C VAL A 54 -5.72 1.12 10.60
N LEU A 55 -4.40 1.02 10.68
CA LEU A 55 -3.50 2.15 10.62
C LEU A 55 -3.11 2.37 9.15
N VAL A 56 -3.36 3.57 8.63
CA VAL A 56 -2.98 3.95 7.27
C VAL A 56 -1.72 4.81 7.33
N LEU A 57 -0.67 4.35 6.66
CA LEU A 57 0.59 5.08 6.54
C LEU A 57 0.75 5.57 5.09
N ASP A 58 0.83 6.88 4.91
CA ASP A 58 1.16 7.45 3.61
C ASP A 58 2.67 7.29 3.36
N VAL A 59 2.97 6.42 2.40
CA VAL A 59 4.33 6.09 1.95
C VAL A 59 4.49 6.38 0.46
N ASP A 60 3.82 7.40 -0.08
CA ASP A 60 4.05 7.82 -1.46
C ASP A 60 5.42 8.44 -1.67
N LYS A 61 5.86 9.27 -0.73
CA LYS A 61 7.25 9.74 -0.72
C LYS A 61 8.17 8.59 -0.35
N ASP A 62 9.27 8.46 -1.06
CA ASP A 62 10.31 7.49 -0.68
C ASP A 62 10.89 7.89 0.67
N PHE A 63 10.89 6.94 1.60
CA PHE A 63 11.34 7.13 2.98
C PHE A 63 12.52 6.22 3.33
N GLU A 64 12.97 5.36 2.40
CA GLU A 64 14.05 4.38 2.64
C GLU A 64 15.32 5.04 3.17
N HIS A 65 15.60 6.28 2.74
CA HIS A 65 16.79 7.05 3.14
C HIS A 65 16.46 8.39 3.80
N ASP A 66 15.20 8.64 4.17
CA ASP A 66 14.78 9.88 4.82
C ASP A 66 14.44 9.62 6.30
N VAL A 67 15.42 9.88 7.17
CA VAL A 67 15.30 9.66 8.63
C VAL A 67 14.19 10.51 9.25
N ALA A 68 13.93 11.70 8.72
CA ALA A 68 12.87 12.56 9.24
C ALA A 68 11.50 11.94 8.93
N VAL A 69 11.28 11.48 7.70
CA VAL A 69 10.04 10.80 7.29
C VAL A 69 9.89 9.47 8.05
N GLN A 70 10.97 8.70 8.23
CA GLN A 70 10.94 7.50 9.05
C GLN A 70 10.48 7.79 10.49
N GLY A 71 11.01 8.84 11.12
CA GLY A 71 10.59 9.26 12.47
C GLY A 71 9.10 9.61 12.55
N ILE A 72 8.59 10.35 11.55
CA ILE A 72 7.16 10.69 11.44
C ILE A 72 6.29 9.44 11.30
N LEU A 73 6.70 8.48 10.47
CA LEU A 73 5.95 7.23 10.28
C LEU A 73 5.99 6.37 11.55
N MET A 74 7.14 6.27 12.23
CA MET A 74 7.26 5.49 13.47
C MET A 74 6.44 6.08 14.61
N ALA A 75 6.31 7.40 14.69
CA ALA A 75 5.47 8.06 15.69
C ALA A 75 3.97 7.74 15.55
N GLN A 76 3.51 7.27 14.37
CA GLN A 76 2.13 6.86 14.14
C GLN A 76 1.86 5.40 14.49
N VAL A 77 2.92 4.58 14.62
CA VAL A 77 2.83 3.14 14.93
C VAL A 77 2.81 2.89 16.44
N GLY A 78 3.18 3.88 17.26
CA GLY A 78 3.30 3.82 18.72
C GLY A 78 2.02 4.13 19.49
#